data_AF-A0A4W5M5Z5-F1
#
_entry.id   AF-A0A4W5M5Z5-F1
#
_cell.length_a   1.000
_cell.length_b   1.000
_cell.length_c   1.000
_cell.angle_alpha   90.00
_cell.angle_beta   90.00
_cell.angle_gamma   90.00
#
_symmetry.space_group_name_H-M   'P 1'
#
loop_
_entity.id
_entity.type
_entity.pdbx_description
1 polymer ?
#
loop_
_entity_poly.entity_id
_entity_poly.type
_entity_poly.pdbx_seq_one_letter_code
_entity_poly.pdbx_strand_id
1 'polypeptide(L)'
;MKWTVLLAHLLVIWTITVAEDSKLKIKVEESSSDKIIVSCLDGFHFLNTNETTRTLEYKDENTNEYVCENGEQQLKIYVKFRTCDNCIELDITAAVGMVVGDLVATVLIGVAVYSIASQPKATLTTGKKTSSKMGLIRNEASANVDPTSQYQPLNKRHMDRSEYSTLPERR
;
A
#
# COMPACT_ATOMS: atom_id res chain seq x y z
N MET A 1 -46.96 51.85 6.68
CA MET A 1 -47.25 50.87 7.75
C MET A 1 -46.41 49.58 7.69
N LYS A 2 -45.75 49.23 6.57
CA LYS A 2 -44.92 48.01 6.47
C LYS A 2 -43.53 48.08 7.13
N TRP A 3 -43.01 49.28 7.40
CA TRP A 3 -41.64 49.49 7.90
C TRP A 3 -41.51 49.34 9.43
N THR A 4 -42.60 49.62 10.18
CA THR A 4 -42.65 49.48 11.63
C THR A 4 -42.65 48.02 12.09
N VAL A 5 -43.19 47.12 11.27
CA VAL A 5 -43.20 45.67 11.53
C VAL A 5 -41.80 45.07 11.34
N LEU A 6 -41.06 45.51 10.32
CA LEU A 6 -39.67 45.07 10.09
C LEU A 6 -38.71 45.53 11.19
N LEU A 7 -38.87 46.76 11.70
CA LEU A 7 -38.07 47.27 12.82
C LEU A 7 -38.41 46.54 14.13
N ALA A 8 -39.68 46.19 14.36
CA ALA A 8 -40.07 45.39 15.53
C ALA A 8 -39.48 43.97 15.47
N HIS A 9 -39.45 43.33 14.29
CA HIS A 9 -38.81 42.03 14.14
C HIS A 9 -37.28 42.08 14.32
N LEU A 10 -36.61 43.13 13.84
CA LEU A 10 -35.17 43.33 14.06
C LEU A 10 -34.84 43.52 15.54
N LEU A 11 -35.69 44.23 16.30
CA LEU A 11 -35.52 44.40 17.75
C LEU A 11 -35.76 43.09 18.53
N VAL A 12 -36.72 42.27 18.10
CA VAL A 12 -36.98 40.95 18.70
C VAL A 12 -35.85 39.94 18.38
N ILE A 13 -35.21 40.04 17.21
CA ILE A 13 -34.08 39.17 16.87
C ILE A 13 -32.83 39.53 17.68
N TRP A 14 -32.63 40.80 18.03
CA TRP A 14 -31.49 41.25 18.84
C TRP A 14 -31.59 40.86 20.32
N THR A 15 -32.79 40.63 20.87
CA THR A 15 -32.95 40.21 22.28
C THR A 15 -32.81 38.70 22.48
N ILE A 16 -32.83 37.89 21.41
CA ILE A 16 -32.75 36.42 21.51
C ILE A 16 -31.29 35.93 21.48
N THR A 17 -30.31 36.78 21.15
CA THR A 17 -28.89 36.39 21.06
C THR A 17 -28.05 36.89 22.22
N VAL A 18 -28.53 36.79 23.47
CA VAL A 18 -27.64 36.74 24.64
C VAL A 18 -28.26 35.80 25.68
N ALA A 19 -28.19 34.52 25.38
CA ALA A 19 -28.06 33.50 26.41
C ALA A 19 -26.81 32.70 26.06
N GLU A 20 -25.64 33.32 26.29
CA GLU A 20 -24.43 32.53 26.51
C GLU A 20 -24.65 31.80 27.83
N ASP A 21 -25.25 30.62 27.74
CA ASP A 21 -25.06 29.58 28.72
C ASP A 21 -23.54 29.43 28.81
N SER A 22 -22.95 29.98 29.88
CA SER A 22 -21.51 30.00 30.08
C SER A 22 -21.13 28.55 30.37
N LYS A 23 -21.00 27.78 29.29
CA LYS A 23 -20.66 26.38 29.32
C LYS A 23 -19.19 26.32 29.68
N LEU A 24 -18.92 26.44 30.98
CA LEU A 24 -17.62 26.29 31.60
C LEU A 24 -17.04 24.97 31.11
N LYS A 25 -16.10 25.06 30.16
CA LYS A 25 -15.51 23.90 29.49
C LYS A 25 -14.03 23.85 29.84
N ILE A 26 -13.65 22.79 30.54
CA ILE A 26 -12.26 22.45 30.85
C ILE A 26 -11.54 22.18 29.52
N LYS A 27 -10.33 22.72 29.37
CA LYS A 27 -9.53 22.56 28.16
C LYS A 27 -8.61 21.33 28.33
N VAL A 28 -8.52 20.54 27.27
CA VAL A 28 -7.59 19.40 27.19
C VAL A 28 -6.76 19.61 25.94
N GLU A 29 -5.47 19.77 26.12
CA GLU A 29 -4.51 19.97 25.02
C GLU A 29 -3.58 18.76 24.95
N GLU A 30 -3.36 18.27 23.74
CA GLU A 30 -2.41 17.19 23.47
C GLU A 30 -1.06 17.82 23.14
N SER A 31 -0.04 17.55 23.95
CA SER A 31 1.21 18.33 23.92
C SER A 31 2.38 17.59 23.25
N SER A 32 2.30 16.27 23.12
CA SER A 32 3.19 15.41 22.32
C SER A 32 2.87 13.95 22.66
N SER A 33 2.75 13.11 21.62
CA SER A 33 2.42 11.66 21.51
C SER A 33 1.87 10.86 22.70
N ASP A 34 2.33 11.09 23.94
CA ASP A 34 1.96 10.32 25.14
C ASP A 34 1.53 11.19 26.34
N LYS A 35 1.35 12.49 26.16
CA LYS A 35 1.01 13.41 27.26
C LYS A 35 -0.16 14.31 26.91
N ILE A 36 -1.10 14.41 27.85
CA ILE A 36 -2.19 15.37 27.80
C ILE A 36 -2.02 16.40 28.91
N ILE A 37 -2.40 17.64 28.62
CA ILE A 37 -2.44 18.72 29.59
C ILE A 37 -3.91 19.04 29.84
N VAL A 38 -4.33 18.88 31.09
CA VAL A 38 -5.67 19.27 31.56
C VAL A 38 -5.54 20.63 32.23
N SER A 39 -6.31 21.60 31.77
CA SER A 39 -6.31 22.96 32.30
C SER A 39 -7.70 23.38 32.79
N CYS A 40 -7.74 23.88 34.02
CA CYS A 40 -8.91 24.52 34.60
C CYS A 40 -9.11 25.92 33.97
N LEU A 41 -10.35 26.44 34.02
CA LEU A 41 -10.63 27.81 33.56
C LEU A 41 -9.98 28.85 34.48
N ASP A 42 -9.83 30.07 33.97
CA ASP A 42 -9.24 31.19 34.71
C ASP A 42 -9.96 31.41 36.05
N GLY A 43 -9.19 31.37 37.15
CA GLY A 43 -9.70 31.49 38.52
C GLY A 43 -10.06 30.17 39.21
N PHE A 44 -10.05 29.04 38.50
CA PHE A 44 -10.24 27.71 39.09
C PHE A 44 -8.91 26.97 39.26
N HIS A 45 -8.77 26.28 40.38
CA HIS A 45 -7.59 25.49 40.72
C HIS A 45 -7.98 24.03 41.00
N PHE A 46 -7.09 23.07 40.80
CA PHE A 46 -7.41 21.67 41.10
C PHE A 46 -7.65 21.46 42.61
N LEU A 47 -8.60 20.59 42.97
CA LEU A 47 -8.91 20.27 44.36
C LEU A 47 -7.63 19.83 45.12
N ASN A 48 -7.35 20.48 46.25
CA ASN A 48 -6.16 20.30 47.09
C ASN A 48 -4.82 20.79 46.50
N THR A 49 -4.82 21.53 45.38
CA THR A 49 -3.61 22.11 44.79
C THR A 49 -3.87 23.48 44.20
N ASN A 50 -2.96 24.44 44.36
CA ASN A 50 -3.09 25.78 43.74
C ASN A 50 -2.72 25.79 42.24
N GLU A 51 -2.59 24.62 41.62
CA GLU A 51 -2.23 24.47 40.21
C GLU A 51 -3.48 24.61 39.34
N THR A 52 -3.34 25.33 38.23
CA THR A 52 -4.39 25.49 37.22
C THR A 52 -4.25 24.48 36.08
N THR A 53 -3.07 23.87 35.94
CA THR A 53 -2.74 22.92 34.87
C THR A 53 -2.09 21.67 35.47
N ARG A 54 -2.46 20.50 34.94
CA ARG A 54 -1.82 19.22 35.25
C ARG A 54 -1.47 18.49 33.97
N THR A 55 -0.24 18.01 33.92
CA THR A 55 0.23 17.13 32.86
C THR A 55 -0.01 15.69 33.28
N LEU A 56 -0.79 14.96 32.49
CA LEU A 56 -1.08 13.55 32.70
C LEU A 56 -0.39 12.74 31.61
N GLU A 57 0.30 11.68 32.03
CA GLU A 57 0.81 10.68 31.10
C GLU A 57 -0.34 9.80 30.61
N TYR A 58 -0.23 9.28 29.39
CA TYR A 58 -1.21 8.37 28.81
C TYR A 58 -1.11 6.99 29.48
N LYS A 59 -1.67 6.88 30.68
CA LYS A 59 -1.72 5.66 31.51
C LYS A 59 -3.12 5.45 32.02
N ASP A 60 -3.59 4.20 32.01
CA ASP A 60 -4.91 3.86 32.55
C ASP A 60 -5.05 4.24 34.02
N GLU A 61 -3.97 4.24 34.79
CA GLU A 61 -3.90 4.72 36.19
C GLU A 61 -4.35 6.18 36.36
N ASN A 62 -4.18 7.01 35.33
CA ASN A 62 -4.57 8.41 35.34
C ASN A 62 -6.07 8.60 35.01
N THR A 63 -6.82 7.52 34.79
CA THR A 63 -8.28 7.54 34.58
C THR A 63 -8.99 7.82 35.89
N ASN A 64 -9.34 9.08 36.11
CA ASN A 64 -9.99 9.54 37.34
C ASN A 64 -10.90 10.75 37.08
N GLU A 65 -11.70 11.08 38.10
CA GLU A 65 -12.39 12.37 38.18
C GLU A 65 -11.41 13.45 38.64
N TYR A 66 -11.28 14.50 37.84
CA TYR A 66 -10.53 15.71 38.19
C TYR A 66 -11.52 16.81 38.54
N VAL A 67 -11.27 17.50 39.65
CA VAL A 67 -12.15 18.54 40.16
C VAL A 67 -11.38 19.85 40.22
N CYS A 68 -11.93 20.89 39.59
CA CYS A 68 -11.45 22.26 39.72
C CYS A 68 -12.38 23.03 40.67
N GLU A 69 -11.84 23.83 41.57
CA GLU A 69 -12.56 24.60 42.58
C GLU A 69 -12.21 26.10 42.47
N ASN A 70 -13.22 26.94 42.65
CA ASN A 70 -13.08 28.38 42.81
C ASN A 70 -14.06 28.85 43.89
N GLY A 71 -13.58 28.92 45.13
CA GLY A 71 -14.40 29.25 46.29
C GLY A 71 -15.52 28.22 46.52
N GLU A 72 -16.75 28.58 46.19
CA GLU A 72 -17.94 27.73 46.36
C GLU A 72 -18.29 26.90 45.11
N GLN A 73 -17.68 27.21 43.96
CA GLN A 73 -17.98 26.52 42.70
C GLN A 73 -17.00 25.38 42.44
N GLN A 74 -17.54 24.18 42.18
CA GLN A 74 -16.76 23.00 41.81
C GLN A 74 -17.15 22.50 40.41
N LEU A 75 -16.16 22.35 39.55
CA LEU A 75 -16.27 21.79 38.20
C LEU A 75 -15.61 20.41 38.19
N LYS A 76 -16.36 19.38 37.75
CA LYS A 76 -15.85 18.01 37.67
C LYS A 76 -15.70 17.57 36.22
N ILE A 77 -14.58 16.96 35.88
CA ILE A 77 -14.34 16.29 34.59
C ILE A 77 -13.90 14.85 34.85
N TYR A 78 -14.50 13.90 34.15
CA TYR A 78 -14.02 12.53 34.14
C TYR A 78 -13.12 12.33 32.92
N VAL A 79 -11.84 12.08 33.16
CA VAL A 79 -10.89 11.76 32.09
C VAL A 79 -10.72 10.25 32.06
N LYS A 80 -11.06 9.64 30.92
CA LYS A 80 -10.90 8.20 30.70
C LYS A 80 -9.84 7.94 29.66
N PHE A 81 -8.72 7.37 30.08
CA PHE A 81 -7.73 6.83 29.17
C PHE A 81 -8.18 5.43 28.73
N ARG A 82 -7.82 5.08 27.49
CA ARG A 82 -7.89 3.72 26.97
C ARG A 82 -6.56 3.45 26.29
N THR A 83 -5.61 2.93 27.04
CA THR A 83 -4.35 2.50 26.44
C THR A 83 -4.52 1.13 25.79
N CYS A 84 -3.66 0.81 24.83
CA CYS A 84 -3.61 -0.51 24.22
C CYS A 84 -2.17 -0.86 23.88
N ASP A 85 -1.67 -1.94 24.47
CA ASP A 85 -0.35 -2.48 24.16
C ASP A 85 -0.37 -3.10 22.76
N ASN A 86 0.49 -2.62 21.86
CA ASN A 86 0.60 -3.07 20.47
C ASN A 86 -0.60 -2.72 19.56
N CYS A 87 -1.44 -1.76 19.93
CA CYS A 87 -2.34 -1.19 18.96
C CYS A 87 -1.55 -0.39 17.92
N ILE A 88 -1.78 -0.68 16.64
CA ILE A 88 -1.28 0.13 15.53
C ILE A 88 -2.39 1.11 15.17
N GLU A 89 -2.07 2.39 15.21
CA GLU A 89 -2.93 3.42 14.67
C GLU A 89 -2.97 3.28 13.15
N LEU A 90 -4.00 2.60 12.64
CA LEU A 90 -4.26 2.54 11.21
C LEU A 90 -5.01 3.80 10.79
N ASP A 91 -4.27 4.78 10.28
CA ASP A 91 -4.88 5.86 9.52
C ASP A 91 -5.49 5.31 8.22
N ILE A 92 -6.55 5.96 7.75
CA ILE A 92 -7.25 5.63 6.49
C ILE A 92 -6.23 5.60 5.34
N THR A 93 -5.28 6.54 5.34
CA THR A 93 -4.21 6.62 4.35
C THR A 93 -3.33 5.37 4.36
N ALA A 94 -2.94 4.90 5.55
CA ALA A 94 -2.12 3.70 5.71
C ALA A 94 -2.89 2.44 5.25
N ALA A 95 -4.17 2.32 5.64
CA ALA A 95 -5.01 1.21 5.24
C ALA A 95 -5.17 1.11 3.71
N VAL A 96 -5.44 2.25 3.05
CA VAL A 96 -5.53 2.32 1.59
C VAL A 96 -4.19 1.98 0.94
N GLY A 97 -3.08 2.47 1.50
CA GLY A 97 -1.73 2.16 1.04
C GLY A 97 -1.42 0.67 1.07
N MET A 98 -1.84 -0.04 2.13
CA MET A 98 -1.69 -1.50 2.21
C MET A 98 -2.47 -2.23 1.11
N VAL A 99 -3.73 -1.86 0.88
CA VAL A 99 -4.57 -2.49 -0.14
C VAL A 99 -4.02 -2.25 -1.54
N VAL A 100 -3.65 -1.02 -1.87
CA VAL A 100 -3.07 -0.68 -3.17
C VAL A 100 -1.71 -1.35 -3.34
N GLY A 101 -0.89 -1.39 -2.30
CA GLY A 101 0.40 -2.07 -2.29
C GLY A 101 0.27 -3.57 -2.62
N ASP A 102 -0.69 -4.25 -2.01
CA ASP A 102 -0.97 -5.67 -2.28
C ASP A 102 -1.47 -5.92 -3.71
N LEU A 103 -2.35 -5.05 -4.23
CA LEU A 103 -2.80 -5.13 -5.62
C LEU A 103 -1.64 -4.96 -6.61
N VAL A 104 -0.71 -4.03 -6.36
CA VAL A 104 0.45 -3.83 -7.23
C VAL A 104 1.41 -5.03 -7.14
N ALA A 105 1.68 -5.50 -5.93
CA ALA A 105 2.56 -6.65 -5.70
C ALA A 105 2.04 -7.91 -6.40
N THR A 106 0.75 -8.20 -6.29
CA THR A 106 0.13 -9.36 -6.94
C THR A 106 0.20 -9.28 -8.47
N VAL A 107 -0.02 -8.10 -9.06
CA VAL A 107 0.15 -7.89 -10.51
C VAL A 107 1.60 -8.12 -10.94
N LEU A 108 2.57 -7.57 -10.21
CA LEU A 108 4.00 -7.74 -10.54
C LEU A 108 4.41 -9.21 -10.48
N ILE A 109 3.98 -9.94 -9.45
CA ILE A 109 4.22 -11.38 -9.34
C ILE A 109 3.56 -12.12 -10.50
N GLY A 110 2.31 -11.77 -10.85
CA GLY A 110 1.60 -12.35 -11.99
C GLY A 110 2.34 -12.16 -13.32
N VAL A 111 2.85 -10.95 -13.58
CA VAL A 111 3.66 -10.65 -14.77
C VAL A 111 4.96 -11.44 -14.74
N ALA A 112 5.67 -11.49 -13.61
CA ALA A 112 6.92 -12.22 -13.51
C ALA A 112 6.74 -13.72 -13.82
N VAL A 113 5.72 -14.36 -13.21
CA VAL A 113 5.39 -15.77 -13.47
C VAL A 113 4.96 -15.96 -14.92
N TYR A 114 4.14 -15.07 -15.46
CA TYR A 114 3.72 -15.12 -16.86
C TYR A 114 4.93 -15.02 -17.80
N SER A 115 5.88 -14.12 -17.56
CA SER A 115 7.10 -14.00 -18.37
C SER A 115 7.98 -15.24 -18.30
N ILE A 116 8.06 -15.92 -17.17
CA ILE A 116 8.80 -17.19 -17.04
C ILE A 116 8.07 -18.33 -17.76
N ALA A 117 6.74 -18.42 -17.62
CA ALA A 117 5.95 -19.50 -18.21
C ALA A 117 5.71 -19.34 -19.72
N SER A 118 5.65 -18.10 -20.21
CA SER A 118 5.46 -17.75 -21.63
C SER A 118 6.74 -17.81 -22.45
N GLN A 119 7.91 -17.94 -21.80
CA GLN A 119 9.10 -18.38 -22.52
C GLN A 119 8.77 -19.73 -23.13
N PRO A 120 8.85 -19.88 -24.47
CA PRO A 120 8.71 -21.20 -25.06
C PRO A 120 9.73 -22.07 -24.35
N LYS A 121 9.27 -23.13 -23.66
CA LYS A 121 10.16 -24.19 -23.20
C LYS A 121 11.08 -24.42 -24.38
N ALA A 122 12.39 -24.28 -24.19
CA ALA A 122 13.33 -24.58 -25.23
C ALA A 122 13.11 -26.06 -25.54
N THR A 123 12.17 -26.33 -26.45
CA THR A 123 12.22 -27.49 -27.29
C THR A 123 13.63 -27.38 -27.82
N LEU A 124 14.44 -28.37 -27.48
CA LEU A 124 15.74 -28.62 -28.08
C LEU A 124 15.49 -28.85 -29.58
N THR A 125 15.03 -27.82 -30.31
CA THR A 125 14.96 -27.80 -31.76
C THR A 125 16.30 -27.27 -32.20
N THR A 126 17.22 -28.21 -32.39
CA THR A 126 17.87 -28.35 -33.68
C THR A 126 17.33 -27.35 -34.72
N GLY A 127 18.07 -26.28 -34.98
CA GLY A 127 17.88 -25.52 -36.22
C GLY A 127 17.51 -24.04 -36.15
N LYS A 128 17.84 -23.28 -35.10
CA LYS A 128 18.01 -21.82 -35.27
C LYS A 128 19.49 -21.50 -35.49
N LYS A 129 19.92 -21.54 -36.75
CA LYS A 129 21.20 -20.97 -37.18
C LYS A 129 21.15 -19.46 -36.91
N THR A 130 21.68 -19.05 -35.77
CA THR A 130 22.08 -17.67 -35.56
C THR A 130 23.19 -17.37 -36.56
N SER A 131 23.03 -16.27 -37.28
CA SER A 131 23.99 -15.70 -38.23
C SER A 131 25.24 -15.24 -37.48
N SER A 132 26.08 -16.18 -37.08
CA SER A 132 27.42 -15.92 -36.59
C SER A 132 28.34 -16.20 -37.77
N LYS A 133 29.02 -15.15 -38.25
CA LYS A 133 30.20 -15.23 -39.13
C LYS A 133 31.00 -16.51 -38.85
N MET A 134 30.82 -17.55 -39.67
CA MET A 134 31.75 -18.67 -39.72
C MET A 134 32.51 -18.54 -41.01
N GLY A 135 33.82 -18.32 -40.86
CA GLY A 135 34.74 -18.04 -41.93
C GLY A 135 34.68 -19.08 -43.04
N LEU A 136 34.90 -18.58 -44.25
CA LEU A 136 35.09 -19.34 -45.47
C LEU A 136 36.03 -20.54 -45.22
N ILE A 137 35.49 -21.75 -45.19
CA ILE A 137 36.23 -22.93 -45.63
C ILE A 137 35.67 -23.30 -46.99
N ARG A 138 36.32 -22.73 -48.00
CA ARG A 138 36.20 -23.15 -49.40
C ARG A 138 36.79 -24.56 -49.47
N ASN A 139 35.96 -25.54 -49.82
CA ASN A 139 36.42 -26.79 -50.39
C ASN A 139 35.70 -26.96 -51.72
N GLU A 140 36.45 -26.65 -52.76
CA GLU A 140 36.14 -26.94 -54.14
C GLU A 140 36.02 -28.45 -54.39
N ALA A 141 34.78 -28.93 -54.54
CA ALA A 141 34.49 -30.22 -55.16
C ALA A 141 33.17 -30.13 -55.96
N SER A 142 33.33 -29.71 -57.21
CA SER A 142 32.55 -30.06 -58.40
C SER A 142 31.02 -29.91 -58.41
N ALA A 143 30.61 -28.84 -59.11
CA ALA A 143 29.53 -28.71 -60.09
C ALA A 143 28.49 -29.85 -60.26
N ASN A 144 27.22 -29.43 -60.28
CA ASN A 144 25.96 -30.17 -60.52
C ASN A 144 25.46 -31.04 -59.37
N VAL A 145 24.87 -30.40 -58.35
CA VAL A 145 24.00 -31.09 -57.39
C VAL A 145 22.72 -30.28 -57.18
N ASP A 146 21.63 -30.90 -57.60
CA ASP A 146 20.22 -30.54 -57.41
C ASP A 146 19.89 -30.22 -55.94
N PRO A 147 19.12 -29.15 -55.65
CA PRO A 147 18.89 -28.67 -54.28
C PRO A 147 17.98 -29.58 -53.44
N THR A 148 17.47 -30.69 -53.98
CA THR A 148 16.52 -31.59 -53.29
C THR A 148 17.15 -32.83 -52.65
N SER A 149 18.47 -32.99 -52.68
CA SER A 149 19.14 -34.12 -52.02
C SER A 149 19.46 -33.84 -50.54
N GLN A 150 18.52 -34.16 -49.64
CA GLN A 150 18.74 -34.18 -48.18
C GLN A 150 19.60 -35.37 -47.70
N TYR A 151 20.23 -36.12 -48.60
CA TYR A 151 21.10 -37.24 -48.24
C TYR A 151 22.46 -37.08 -48.90
N GLN A 152 23.50 -37.30 -48.09
CA GLN A 152 24.87 -37.42 -48.56
C GLN A 152 24.96 -38.62 -49.52
N PRO A 153 25.50 -38.47 -50.74
CA PRO A 153 25.66 -39.59 -51.65
C PRO A 153 26.63 -40.60 -51.04
N LEU A 154 26.18 -41.85 -50.89
CA LEU A 154 27.02 -42.96 -50.45
C LEU A 154 28.16 -43.16 -51.46
N ASN A 155 29.39 -43.08 -50.95
CA ASN A 155 30.58 -43.31 -51.75
C ASN A 155 30.63 -44.78 -52.19
N LYS A 156 30.28 -45.03 -53.46
CA LYS A 156 30.27 -46.37 -54.07
C LYS A 156 31.63 -47.07 -54.06
N ARG A 157 32.73 -46.36 -53.79
CA ARG A 157 34.07 -46.97 -53.67
C ARG A 157 34.25 -47.76 -52.36
N HIS A 158 33.37 -47.59 -51.38
CA HIS A 158 33.41 -48.26 -50.09
C HIS A 158 32.07 -48.97 -49.81
N MET A 159 31.59 -49.74 -50.80
CA MET A 159 30.39 -50.56 -50.65
C MET A 159 30.76 -51.84 -49.92
N ASP A 160 30.56 -51.84 -48.60
CA ASP A 160 30.59 -53.07 -47.82
C ASP A 160 29.41 -53.95 -48.26
N ARG A 161 29.73 -55.19 -48.66
CA ARG A 161 28.81 -56.10 -49.34
C ARG A 161 27.98 -56.87 -48.31
N SER A 162 27.27 -56.15 -47.46
CA SER A 162 26.33 -56.74 -46.52
C SER A 162 24.99 -57.07 -47.19
N GLU A 163 24.45 -58.23 -46.86
CA GLU A 163 23.27 -58.89 -47.44
C GLU A 163 21.97 -58.06 -47.38
N TYR A 164 21.93 -57.00 -46.57
CA TYR A 164 20.75 -56.14 -46.34
C TYR A 164 20.72 -54.84 -47.17
N SER A 165 21.69 -54.61 -48.07
CA SER A 165 21.85 -53.32 -48.78
C SER A 165 21.06 -53.19 -50.08
N THR A 166 20.23 -54.16 -50.45
CA THR A 166 19.48 -54.12 -51.72
C THR A 166 17.97 -54.22 -51.48
N LEU A 167 17.24 -53.16 -51.83
CA LEU A 167 15.79 -53.24 -51.98
C LEU A 167 15.47 -53.76 -53.40
N PRO A 168 14.65 -54.81 -53.55
CA PRO A 168 14.25 -55.29 -54.88
C PRO A 168 13.30 -54.28 -55.55
N GLU A 169 13.65 -53.91 -56.78
CA GLU A 169 12.86 -53.07 -57.69
C GLU A 169 11.47 -53.68 -57.88
N ARG A 170 10.41 -52.97 -57.46
CA ARG A 170 9.03 -53.41 -57.68
C ARG A 170 8.61 -52.97 -59.09
N ARG A 171 8.55 -53.94 -60.00
CA ARG A 171 8.12 -53.79 -61.40
C ARG A 171 6.64 -53.42 -61.51
#